data_AF-G5AY40-F1
#
_entry.id   AF-G5AY40-F1
#
_cell.length_a   1.000
_cell.length_b   1.000
_cell.length_c   1.000
_cell.angle_alpha   90.00
_cell.angle_beta   90.00
_cell.angle_gamma   90.00
#
_symmetry.space_group_name_H-M   'P 1'
#
loop_
_entity.id
_entity.type
_entity.pdbx_description
1 polymer ?
#
loop_
_entity_poly.entity_id
_entity_poly.type
_entity_poly.pdbx_seq_one_letter_code
_entity_poly.pdbx_strand_id
1 'polypeptide(L)'
;MGKPRRCSSAFFEEERSALKQKQQKKRLLQQRKVADVSQFKDLPDEIPLPLVIGTKVTARLCGVHDGLFTGQIDAVDTLNATYRVTFDRAGLGTHTIPDYEVLSNEPHETMPIAAFGQKQRPP
;
A
#
# COMPACT_ATOMS: atom_id res chain seq x y z
N MET A 1 25.00 -6.27 18.11
CA MET A 1 25.50 -7.31 17.19
C MET A 1 24.61 -8.54 17.32
N GLY A 2 23.65 -8.74 16.42
CA GLY A 2 22.68 -9.84 16.50
C GLY A 2 23.31 -11.20 16.20
N LYS A 3 22.82 -12.26 16.85
CA LYS A 3 23.25 -13.64 16.58
C LYS A 3 23.08 -13.95 15.08
N PRO A 4 24.04 -14.62 14.43
CA PRO A 4 23.88 -15.00 13.03
C PRO A 4 22.66 -15.90 12.88
N ARG A 5 21.63 -15.40 12.18
CA ARG A 5 20.41 -16.17 11.91
C ARG A 5 20.69 -17.14 10.78
N ARG A 6 20.34 -18.43 10.97
CA ARG A 6 20.41 -19.42 9.89
C ARG A 6 19.32 -19.13 8.88
N CYS A 7 19.68 -18.97 7.61
CA CYS A 7 18.75 -18.90 6.49
C CYS A 7 17.90 -20.19 6.48
N SER A 8 16.63 -20.09 6.86
CA SER A 8 15.70 -21.22 6.97
C SER A 8 14.31 -20.81 6.50
N SER A 9 13.47 -21.80 6.17
CA SER A 9 12.07 -21.54 5.79
C SER A 9 11.31 -20.79 6.90
N ALA A 10 11.47 -21.21 8.15
CA ALA A 10 10.86 -20.57 9.31
C ALA A 10 11.28 -19.10 9.46
N PHE A 11 12.56 -18.79 9.22
CA PHE A 11 13.04 -17.41 9.22
C PHE A 11 12.37 -16.56 8.13
N PHE A 12 12.25 -17.07 6.91
CA PHE A 12 11.57 -16.33 5.83
C PHE A 12 10.09 -16.13 6.09
N GLU A 13 9.43 -17.09 6.75
CA GLU A 13 8.03 -16.98 7.13
C GLU A 13 7.84 -15.91 8.23
N GLU A 14 8.71 -15.91 9.24
CA GLU A 14 8.75 -14.88 10.29
C GLU A 14 8.91 -13.48 9.67
N GLU A 15 9.90 -13.27 8.81
CA GLU A 15 10.15 -11.98 8.16
C GLU A 15 8.99 -11.53 7.26
N ARG A 16 8.40 -12.46 6.48
CA ARG A 16 7.20 -12.16 5.67
C ARG A 16 6.01 -11.81 6.54
N SER A 17 5.82 -12.48 7.66
CA SER A 17 4.73 -12.18 8.61
C SER A 17 4.90 -10.80 9.23
N ALA A 18 6.13 -10.42 9.62
CA ALA A 18 6.44 -9.11 10.18
C ALA A 18 6.19 -7.99 9.14
N LEU A 19 6.58 -8.21 7.88
CA LEU A 19 6.29 -7.27 6.79
C LEU A 19 4.78 -7.11 6.55
N LYS A 20 4.02 -8.21 6.54
CA LYS A 20 2.55 -8.17 6.40
C LYS A 20 1.89 -7.40 7.55
N GLN A 21 2.35 -7.60 8.79
CA GLN A 21 1.85 -6.86 9.95
C GLN A 21 2.10 -5.35 9.82
N LYS A 22 3.29 -4.94 9.36
CA LYS A 22 3.58 -3.52 9.10
C LYS A 22 2.71 -2.93 8.00
N GLN A 23 2.47 -3.67 6.91
CA GLN A 23 1.56 -3.23 5.84
C GLN A 23 0.13 -3.07 6.36
N GLN A 24 -0.35 -4.02 7.16
CA GLN A 24 -1.69 -3.94 7.76
C GLN A 24 -1.84 -2.71 8.66
N LYS A 25 -0.83 -2.39 9.48
CA LYS A 25 -0.83 -1.17 10.30
C LYS A 25 -0.93 0.11 9.45
N LYS A 26 -0.17 0.21 8.35
CA LYS A 26 -0.27 1.34 7.41
C LYS A 26 -1.69 1.47 6.85
N ARG A 27 -2.31 0.36 6.44
CA ARG A 27 -3.68 0.34 5.91
C ARG A 27 -4.72 0.79 6.96
N LEU A 28 -4.54 0.41 8.22
CA LEU A 28 -5.42 0.86 9.32
C LEU A 28 -5.37 2.39 9.50
N LEU A 29 -4.17 2.99 9.43
CA LEU A 29 -3.99 4.44 9.45
C LEU A 29 -4.69 5.10 8.27
N GLN A 30 -4.44 4.60 7.05
CA GLN A 30 -5.04 5.10 5.82
C GLN A 30 -6.58 5.03 5.83
N GLN A 31 -7.17 3.98 6.42
CA GLN A 31 -8.62 3.84 6.58
C GLN A 31 -9.21 4.72 7.70
N ARG A 32 -8.39 5.52 8.41
CA ARG A 32 -8.78 6.34 9.57
C ARG A 32 -9.47 5.54 10.69
N LYS A 33 -9.21 4.23 10.77
CA LYS A 33 -9.79 3.33 11.79
C LYS A 33 -8.98 3.30 13.09
N VAL A 34 -8.17 4.33 13.34
CA VAL A 34 -7.23 4.36 14.45
C VAL A 34 -7.81 5.11 15.64
N ALA A 35 -7.93 4.41 16.77
CA ALA A 35 -8.31 5.01 18.04
C ALA A 35 -7.11 5.51 18.85
N ASP A 36 -5.94 4.88 18.69
CA ASP A 36 -4.72 5.23 19.42
C ASP A 36 -3.47 5.17 18.52
N VAL A 37 -2.81 6.31 18.38
CA VAL A 37 -1.62 6.53 17.55
C VAL A 37 -0.37 5.90 18.17
N SER A 38 -0.38 5.61 19.48
CA SER A 38 0.77 5.06 20.21
C SER A 38 1.22 3.67 19.70
N GLN A 39 0.31 2.95 19.03
CA GLN A 39 0.51 1.59 18.50
C GLN A 39 1.33 1.54 17.20
N PHE A 40 1.70 2.70 16.64
CA PHE A 40 2.33 2.83 15.32
C PHE A 40 3.78 3.35 15.35
N LYS A 41 4.44 3.31 16.52
CA LYS A 41 5.84 3.78 16.70
C LYS A 41 6.88 3.00 15.87
N ASP A 42 6.53 1.83 15.37
CA ASP A 42 7.36 0.99 14.50
C ASP A 42 7.26 1.33 13.01
N LEU A 43 6.40 2.28 12.64
CA LEU A 43 6.24 2.80 11.29
C LEU A 43 7.04 4.10 11.10
N PRO A 44 7.35 4.48 9.85
CA PRO A 44 7.95 5.79 9.55
C PRO A 44 7.01 6.93 9.98
N ASP A 45 7.59 8.05 10.39
CA ASP A 45 6.85 9.23 10.87
C ASP A 45 5.84 9.77 9.85
N GLU A 46 6.15 9.60 8.56
CA GLU A 46 5.27 9.95 7.43
C GLU A 46 4.72 8.71 6.73
N ILE A 47 3.40 8.71 6.53
CA ILE A 47 2.68 7.61 5.87
C ILE A 47 2.14 8.10 4.53
N PRO A 48 2.40 7.38 3.43
CA PRO A 48 1.80 7.72 2.14
C PRO A 48 0.29 7.55 2.20
N LEU A 49 -0.44 8.51 1.65
CA LEU A 49 -1.89 8.44 1.51
C LEU A 49 -2.27 7.44 0.40
N PRO A 50 -3.47 6.84 0.46
CA PRO A 50 -3.98 6.04 -0.65
C PRO A 50 -4.04 6.86 -1.93
N LEU A 51 -3.71 6.21 -3.05
CA LEU A 51 -3.79 6.86 -4.35
C LEU A 51 -5.25 7.15 -4.70
N VAL A 52 -5.46 8.20 -5.49
CA VAL A 52 -6.81 8.64 -5.89
C VAL A 52 -7.15 8.15 -7.29
N ILE A 53 -8.45 8.13 -7.58
CA ILE A 53 -8.93 7.86 -8.94
C ILE A 53 -8.34 8.92 -9.87
N GLY A 54 -7.82 8.48 -11.01
CA GLY A 54 -7.17 9.33 -11.99
C GLY A 54 -5.65 9.38 -11.90
N THR A 55 -5.04 8.91 -10.80
CA THR A 55 -3.58 8.90 -10.66
C THR A 55 -2.95 7.99 -11.72
N LYS A 56 -1.92 8.50 -12.40
CA LYS A 56 -1.10 7.72 -13.32
C LYS A 56 -0.15 6.82 -12.53
N VAL A 57 -0.20 5.53 -12.83
CA VAL A 57 0.52 4.52 -12.07
C VAL A 57 1.28 3.58 -12.99
N THR A 58 2.30 2.95 -12.43
CA THR A 58 2.91 1.73 -12.97
C THR A 58 2.50 0.58 -12.07
N ALA A 59 1.86 -0.44 -12.63
CA ALA A 59 1.40 -1.58 -11.88
C ALA A 59 1.97 -2.89 -12.46
N ARG A 60 2.24 -3.84 -11.56
CA ARG A 60 2.63 -5.19 -11.96
C ARG A 60 1.39 -6.01 -12.25
N LEU A 61 1.34 -6.61 -13.44
CA LEU A 61 0.32 -7.59 -13.80
C LEU A 61 0.96 -8.97 -13.73
N CYS A 62 0.31 -9.91 -13.04
CA CYS A 62 0.70 -11.32 -13.00
C CYS A 62 -0.29 -12.15 -13.79
N GLY A 63 0.18 -12.92 -14.77
CA GLY A 63 -0.67 -13.80 -15.57
C GLY A 63 -0.14 -14.00 -16.98
N VAL A 64 -1.05 -14.03 -17.97
CA VAL A 64 -0.72 -14.23 -19.39
C VAL A 64 0.21 -13.14 -19.92
N HIS A 65 0.04 -11.92 -19.42
CA HIS A 65 0.92 -10.79 -19.70
C HIS A 65 1.62 -10.40 -18.39
N ASP A 66 2.60 -11.21 -17.96
CA ASP A 66 3.44 -10.87 -16.81
C ASP A 66 4.36 -9.69 -17.17
N GLY A 67 4.32 -8.64 -16.36
CA GLY A 67 5.10 -7.44 -16.63
C GLY A 67 4.66 -6.22 -15.83
N LEU A 68 5.42 -5.13 -16.00
CA LEU A 68 5.08 -3.81 -15.49
C LEU A 68 4.47 -2.99 -16.61
N PHE A 69 3.30 -2.41 -16.36
CA PHE A 69 2.58 -1.62 -17.33
C PHE A 69 2.12 -0.31 -16.72
N THR A 70 2.11 0.75 -17.54
CA THR A 70 1.53 2.03 -17.14
C THR A 70 0.02 1.99 -17.31
N GLY A 71 -0.66 2.73 -16.46
CA GLY A 71 -2.10 2.87 -16.49
C GLY A 71 -2.58 3.98 -15.57
N GLN A 72 -3.87 3.95 -15.30
CA GLN A 72 -4.57 4.92 -14.47
C GLN A 72 -5.50 4.22 -13.50
N ILE A 73 -5.59 4.74 -12.27
CA ILE A 73 -6.53 4.22 -11.28
C ILE A 73 -7.95 4.64 -11.67
N ASP A 74 -8.84 3.67 -11.77
CA ASP A 74 -10.25 3.84 -12.09
C ASP A 74 -11.15 3.66 -10.86
N ALA A 75 -10.73 2.82 -9.90
CA ALA A 75 -11.41 2.67 -8.61
C ALA A 75 -10.42 2.30 -7.49
N VAL A 76 -10.79 2.67 -6.26
CA VAL A 76 -10.01 2.39 -5.04
C VAL A 76 -10.85 1.53 -4.10
N ASP A 77 -10.34 0.35 -3.74
CA ASP A 77 -10.93 -0.49 -2.70
C ASP A 77 -10.03 -0.50 -1.46
N THR A 78 -10.36 0.38 -0.51
CA THR A 78 -9.59 0.52 0.73
C THR A 78 -9.76 -0.67 1.67
N LEU A 79 -10.85 -1.44 1.57
CA LEU A 79 -11.10 -2.58 2.46
C LEU A 79 -10.23 -3.77 2.07
N ASN A 80 -10.13 -4.06 0.78
CA ASN A 80 -9.29 -5.14 0.26
C ASN A 80 -7.85 -4.69 -0.05
N ALA A 81 -7.56 -3.40 0.07
CA ALA A 81 -6.28 -2.79 -0.27
C ALA A 81 -5.87 -3.10 -1.72
N THR A 82 -6.81 -2.88 -2.63
CA THR A 82 -6.63 -3.08 -4.06
C THR A 82 -7.03 -1.82 -4.83
N TYR A 83 -6.40 -1.65 -5.99
CA TYR A 83 -6.74 -0.62 -6.95
C TYR A 83 -7.23 -1.28 -8.23
N ARG A 84 -8.26 -0.71 -8.83
CA ARG A 84 -8.66 -1.05 -10.19
C ARG A 84 -7.87 -0.15 -11.13
N VAL A 85 -6.98 -0.73 -11.91
CA VAL A 85 -6.10 -0.01 -12.84
C VAL A 85 -6.50 -0.34 -14.27
N THR A 86 -6.77 0.69 -15.06
CA THR A 86 -6.93 0.59 -16.51
C THR A 86 -5.60 0.87 -17.17
N PHE A 87 -5.08 -0.12 -17.90
CA PHE A 87 -3.76 -0.02 -18.54
C PHE A 87 -3.83 0.72 -19.87
N ASP A 88 -2.79 1.50 -20.18
CA ASP A 88 -2.71 2.27 -21.42
C ASP A 88 -2.48 1.37 -22.66
N ARG A 89 -1.85 0.20 -22.46
CA ARG A 89 -1.56 -0.74 -23.54
C ARG A 89 -2.85 -1.41 -24.03
N ALA A 90 -3.14 -1.25 -25.32
CA ALA A 90 -4.27 -1.90 -25.97
C ALA A 90 -4.26 -3.42 -25.74
N GLY A 91 -5.41 -3.97 -25.35
CA GLY A 91 -5.60 -5.40 -25.09
C GLY A 91 -5.36 -5.86 -23.64
N LEU A 92 -4.75 -5.03 -22.77
CA LEU A 92 -4.65 -5.36 -21.34
C LEU A 92 -5.95 -5.07 -20.59
N GLY A 93 -6.63 -3.97 -20.91
CA GLY A 93 -7.89 -3.60 -20.26
C GLY A 93 -7.71 -3.19 -18.80
N THR A 94 -8.68 -3.55 -17.95
CA THR A 94 -8.77 -3.13 -16.56
C THR A 94 -8.62 -4.30 -15.61
N HIS A 95 -7.74 -4.19 -14.62
CA HIS A 95 -7.48 -5.23 -13.63
C HIS A 95 -7.49 -4.71 -12.20
N THR A 96 -7.83 -5.60 -11.27
CA THR A 96 -7.71 -5.36 -9.83
C THR A 96 -6.33 -5.80 -9.37
N ILE A 97 -5.54 -4.85 -8.88
CA ILE A 97 -4.15 -5.05 -8.49
C ILE A 97 -3.98 -4.70 -7.01
N PRO A 98 -3.23 -5.48 -6.21
CA PRO A 98 -2.91 -5.14 -4.83
C PRO A 98 -2.16 -3.81 -4.72
N ASP A 99 -2.42 -3.05 -3.65
CA ASP A 99 -1.76 -1.78 -3.35
C ASP A 99 -0.23 -1.83 -3.41
N TYR A 100 0.39 -2.92 -2.94
CA TYR A 100 1.83 -3.11 -2.93
C TYR A 100 2.44 -3.43 -4.30
N GLU A 101 1.61 -3.67 -5.33
CA GLU A 101 2.03 -3.89 -6.72
C GLU A 101 1.75 -2.67 -7.62
N VAL A 102 1.29 -1.56 -7.03
CA VAL A 102 0.99 -0.30 -7.74
C VAL A 102 1.91 0.80 -7.22
N LEU A 103 2.52 1.54 -8.14
CA LEU A 103 3.38 2.69 -7.84
C LEU A 103 2.85 3.93 -8.58
N SER A 104 2.71 5.05 -7.87
CA SER A 104 2.40 6.34 -8.51
C SER A 104 3.58 6.81 -9.36
N ASN A 105 3.29 7.31 -10.57
CA ASN A 105 4.28 7.98 -11.41
C ASN A 105 4.49 9.45 -10.96
N GLU A 106 3.59 9.97 -10.13
CA GLU A 106 3.66 11.30 -9.52
C GLU A 106 4.17 11.20 -8.06
N PRO A 107 4.72 12.28 -7.49
CA PRO A 107 5.14 12.32 -6.09
C PRO A 107 4.01 11.88 -5.15
N HIS A 108 4.34 11.03 -4.18
CA HIS A 108 3.36 10.53 -3.24
C HIS A 108 3.02 11.60 -2.21
N GLU A 109 1.73 11.84 -2.00
CA GLU A 109 1.27 12.63 -0.87
C GLU A 109 1.48 11.82 0.42
N THR A 110 2.19 12.39 1.39
CA THR A 110 2.42 11.79 2.70
C THR A 110 1.75 12.62 3.79
N MET A 111 1.42 11.97 4.90
CA MET A 111 0.85 12.63 6.06
C MET A 111 1.51 12.11 7.35
N PRO A 112 1.84 12.98 8.32
CA PRO A 112 2.46 12.55 9.56
C PRO A 112 1.52 11.67 10.39
N ILE A 113 2.08 10.66 11.05
CA ILE A 113 1.33 9.72 11.91
C ILE A 113 0.45 10.48 12.94
N ALA A 114 0.95 11.57 13.51
CA ALA A 114 0.24 12.39 14.49
C ALA A 114 -1.06 13.01 13.94
N ALA A 115 -1.13 13.30 12.63
CA ALA A 115 -2.32 13.87 11.99
C ALA A 115 -3.44 12.83 11.78
N PHE A 116 -3.16 11.53 11.96
CA PHE A 116 -4.21 10.50 11.90
C PHE A 116 -5.08 10.48 13.16
N GLY A 117 -4.56 10.92 14.31
CA GLY A 117 -5.29 10.96 15.58
C GLY A 117 -6.20 12.19 15.76
N GLN A 118 -6.02 13.23 14.95
CA GLN A 118 -6.88 14.40 15.01
C GLN A 118 -8.18 14.12 14.23
N LYS A 119 -9.26 13.80 14.95
CA LYS A 119 -10.60 13.74 14.39
C LYS A 119 -10.89 15.09 13.72
N GLN A 120 -11.17 15.11 12.41
CA GLN A 120 -11.75 16.29 11.77
C GLN A 120 -13.02 16.65 12.53
N ARG A 121 -13.02 17.82 13.16
CA ARG A 121 -14.22 18.42 13.73
C ARG A 121 -15.13 18.78 12.55
N PRO A 122 -16.39 18.32 12.49
CA PRO A 122 -17.30 18.81 11.45
C PRO A 122 -17.47 20.33 11.63
N PRO A 123 -17.66 21.09 10.53
CA PRO A 123 -18.10 22.48 10.61
C PRO A 123 -19.48 22.60 11.26
#